data_AF-A0A941PL34-F1
#
_entry.id   AF-A0A941PL34-F1
#
_cell.length_a   1.000
_cell.length_b   1.000
_cell.length_c   1.000
_cell.angle_alpha   90.00
_cell.angle_beta   90.00
_cell.angle_gamma   90.00
#
_symmetry.space_group_name_H-M   'P 1'
#
loop_
_entity.id
_entity.type
_entity.pdbx_description
1 polymer ?
#
loop_
_entity_poly.entity_id
_entity_poly.type
_entity_poly.pdbx_seq_one_letter_code
_entity_poly.pdbx_strand_id
1 'polypeptide(L)'
;MVVNSILFLHLLGLMMGAGGGFGSMIVMRVALRRPPEQANALRSVGPALGRFSSVGLIVMLITGFALVFLKYDGFGNLSPLFWVKMAFVASLTLAAITLELTYGAVKRGNMEAVRRLPALGPWAGLSSLLAVAFAVFAFH
;
A
#
# COMPACT_ATOMS: atom_id res chain seq x y z
N MET A 1 25.11 7.68 -9.13
CA MET A 1 23.88 7.84 -9.94
C MET A 1 22.89 6.69 -9.73
N VAL A 2 23.31 5.43 -9.87
CA VAL A 2 22.44 4.23 -9.70
C VAL A 2 21.64 4.23 -8.39
N VAL A 3 22.28 4.43 -7.24
CA VAL A 3 21.61 4.44 -5.93
C VAL A 3 20.51 5.50 -5.84
N ASN A 4 20.75 6.70 -6.39
CA ASN A 4 19.77 7.79 -6.37
C ASN A 4 18.56 7.47 -7.26
N SER A 5 18.77 6.83 -8.41
CA SER A 5 17.69 6.36 -9.27
C SER A 5 16.83 5.29 -8.60
N ILE A 6 17.45 4.33 -7.90
CA ILE A 6 16.72 3.31 -7.15
C ILE A 6 15.95 3.94 -5.98
N LEU A 7 16.56 4.88 -5.26
CA LEU A 7 15.88 5.62 -4.19
C LEU A 7 14.68 6.41 -4.72
N PHE A 8 14.82 7.07 -5.86
CA PHE A 8 13.70 7.74 -6.53
C PHE A 8 12.56 6.76 -6.82
N LEU A 9 12.86 5.61 -7.43
CA LEU A 9 11.85 4.58 -7.70
C LEU A 9 11.22 4.02 -6.43
N HIS A 10 12.00 3.87 -5.35
CA HIS A 10 11.51 3.44 -4.04
C HIS A 10 10.48 4.42 -3.48
N LEU A 11 10.80 5.71 -3.49
CA LEU A 11 9.90 6.77 -3.02
C LEU A 11 8.67 6.88 -3.91
N LEU A 12 8.83 6.76 -5.23
CA LEU A 12 7.71 6.73 -6.17
C LEU A 12 6.77 5.55 -5.88
N GLY A 13 7.32 4.34 -5.70
CA GLY A 13 6.55 3.16 -5.36
C GLY A 13 5.80 3.31 -4.03
N LEU A 14 6.45 3.89 -3.02
CA LEU A 14 5.83 4.23 -1.73
C LEU A 14 4.68 5.23 -1.89
N MET A 15 4.86 6.29 -2.69
CA MET A 15 3.82 7.28 -2.99
C MET A 15 2.63 6.65 -3.72
N MET A 16 2.87 5.77 -4.69
CA MET A 16 1.81 5.04 -5.39
C MET A 16 1.05 4.10 -4.46
N GLY A 17 1.79 3.34 -3.64
CA GLY A 17 1.24 2.45 -2.62
C GLY A 17 0.34 3.19 -1.63
N ALA A 18 0.88 4.23 -0.99
CA ALA A 18 0.14 5.08 -0.06
C ALA A 18 -1.02 5.81 -0.73
N GLY A 19 -0.78 6.44 -1.89
CA GLY A 19 -1.79 7.21 -2.63
C GLY A 19 -2.98 6.37 -3.07
N GLY A 20 -2.75 5.18 -3.61
CA GLY A 20 -3.84 4.25 -3.95
C GLY A 20 -4.58 3.73 -2.71
N GLY A 21 -3.88 3.46 -1.60
CA GLY A 21 -4.48 3.04 -0.33
C GLY A 21 -5.36 4.12 0.31
N PHE A 22 -4.84 5.33 0.45
CA PHE A 22 -5.60 6.49 0.94
C PHE A 22 -6.74 6.87 0.01
N GLY A 23 -6.50 6.88 -1.30
CA GLY A 23 -7.54 7.13 -2.30
C GLY A 23 -8.70 6.15 -2.15
N SER A 24 -8.41 4.85 -2.02
CA SER A 24 -9.42 3.81 -1.80
C SER A 24 -10.20 4.04 -0.51
N MET A 25 -9.51 4.38 0.59
CA MET A 25 -10.14 4.71 1.86
C MET A 25 -11.12 5.89 1.73
N ILE A 26 -10.69 6.99 1.11
CA ILE A 26 -11.50 8.21 0.95
C ILE A 26 -12.70 7.90 0.06
N VAL A 27 -12.50 7.28 -1.10
CA VAL A 27 -13.56 6.91 -2.04
C VAL A 27 -14.61 6.03 -1.36
N MET A 28 -14.18 5.02 -0.60
CA MET A 28 -15.12 4.13 0.10
C MET A 28 -15.88 4.86 1.21
N ARG A 29 -15.23 5.73 2.00
CA ARG A 29 -15.90 6.55 3.02
C ARG A 29 -16.93 7.50 2.41
N VAL A 30 -16.61 8.11 1.28
CA VAL A 30 -17.55 8.98 0.56
C VAL A 30 -18.72 8.15 0.04
N ALA A 31 -18.47 6.99 -0.59
CA ALA A 31 -19.52 6.11 -1.13
C ALA A 31 -20.53 5.65 -0.07
N LEU A 32 -20.11 5.41 1.18
CA LEU A 32 -21.00 5.02 2.28
C LEU A 32 -22.04 6.10 2.64
N ARG A 33 -21.82 7.35 2.26
CA ARG A 33 -22.70 8.49 2.59
C ARG A 33 -23.56 8.93 1.41
N ARG A 34 -23.63 8.15 0.33
CA ARG A 34 -24.30 8.53 -0.92
C ARG A 34 -25.44 7.57 -1.28
N PRO A 35 -26.43 8.03 -2.07
CA PRO A 35 -27.44 7.15 -2.65
C PRO A 35 -26.81 6.00 -3.45
N PRO A 36 -27.50 4.85 -3.59
CA PRO A 36 -26.93 3.63 -4.18
C PRO A 36 -26.28 3.83 -5.56
N GLU A 37 -26.92 4.58 -6.45
CA GLU A 37 -26.41 4.85 -7.80
C GLU A 37 -25.07 5.60 -7.77
N GLN A 38 -24.97 6.67 -6.98
CA GLN A 38 -23.74 7.45 -6.82
C GLN A 38 -22.64 6.63 -6.12
N ALA A 39 -23.02 5.85 -5.09
CA ALA A 39 -22.09 4.99 -4.37
C ALA A 39 -21.47 3.91 -5.26
N ASN A 40 -22.21 3.36 -6.22
CA ASN A 40 -21.71 2.36 -7.16
C ASN A 40 -20.70 2.96 -8.15
N ALA A 41 -20.95 4.18 -8.64
CA ALA A 41 -19.99 4.91 -9.48
C ALA A 41 -18.67 5.20 -8.75
N LEU A 42 -18.72 5.51 -7.44
CA LEU A 42 -17.51 5.66 -6.62
C LEU A 42 -16.77 4.34 -6.41
N ARG A 43 -17.50 3.26 -6.10
CA ARG A 43 -16.91 1.94 -5.84
C ARG A 43 -16.24 1.32 -7.07
N SER A 44 -16.68 1.68 -8.29
CA SER A 44 -16.07 1.19 -9.53
C SER A 44 -14.63 1.66 -9.73
N VAL A 45 -14.21 2.73 -9.06
CA VAL A 45 -12.83 3.25 -9.07
C VAL A 45 -11.90 2.42 -8.18
N GLY A 46 -12.45 1.71 -7.19
CA GLY A 46 -11.70 0.93 -6.20
C GLY A 46 -10.67 -0.04 -6.79
N PRO A 47 -11.03 -0.89 -7.78
CA PRO A 47 -10.07 -1.79 -8.43
C PRO A 47 -8.89 -1.09 -9.09
N ALA A 48 -9.09 0.09 -9.69
CA ALA A 48 -8.01 0.86 -10.31
C ALA A 48 -7.04 1.40 -9.25
N LEU A 49 -7.56 1.92 -8.14
CA LEU A 49 -6.75 2.38 -7.00
C LEU A 49 -6.01 1.24 -6.31
N GLY A 50 -6.66 0.08 -6.17
CA GLY A 50 -6.05 -1.15 -5.67
C GLY A 50 -4.86 -1.56 -6.53
N ARG A 51 -5.04 -1.66 -7.84
CA ARG A 51 -3.97 -2.04 -8.77
C ARG A 51 -2.81 -1.03 -8.78
N PHE A 52 -3.13 0.27 -8.76
CA PHE A 52 -2.13 1.33 -8.66
C PHE A 52 -1.29 1.22 -7.38
N SER A 53 -1.95 0.97 -6.25
CA SER A 53 -1.28 0.73 -4.96
C SER A 53 -0.41 -0.53 -5.01
N SER A 54 -0.93 -1.65 -5.54
CA SER A 54 -0.21 -2.93 -5.68
C SER A 54 1.06 -2.79 -6.52
N VAL A 55 0.97 -2.11 -7.68
CA VAL A 55 2.15 -1.87 -8.54
C VAL A 55 3.19 -1.02 -7.81
N GLY A 56 2.75 0.05 -7.14
CA GLY A 56 3.62 0.88 -6.32
C GLY A 56 4.34 0.10 -5.24
N LEU A 57 3.61 -0.79 -4.55
CA LEU A 57 4.17 -1.62 -3.49
C LEU A 57 5.22 -2.60 -4.01
N ILE A 58 4.99 -3.24 -5.16
CA ILE A 58 5.97 -4.12 -5.81
C ILE A 58 7.25 -3.34 -6.12
N VAL A 59 7.11 -2.16 -6.74
CA VAL A 59 8.25 -1.29 -7.06
C VAL A 59 9.01 -0.90 -5.80
N MET A 60 8.29 -0.50 -4.74
CA MET A 60 8.88 -0.13 -3.46
C MET A 60 9.64 -1.30 -2.81
N LEU A 61 9.08 -2.50 -2.81
CA LEU A 61 9.71 -3.68 -2.19
C LEU A 61 11.00 -4.08 -2.91
N ILE A 62 10.96 -4.17 -4.24
CA ILE A 62 12.12 -4.54 -5.06
C ILE A 62 13.25 -3.52 -4.87
N THR A 63 12.93 -2.24 -5.00
CA THR A 63 13.91 -1.16 -4.86
C THR A 63 14.41 -1.02 -3.42
N GLY A 64 13.56 -1.25 -2.43
CA GLY A 64 13.94 -1.24 -1.01
C GLY A 64 14.95 -2.33 -0.68
N PHE A 65 14.69 -3.55 -1.18
CA PHE A 65 15.64 -4.66 -1.05
C PHE A 65 16.96 -4.33 -1.75
N ALA A 66 16.92 -3.79 -2.97
CA ALA A 66 18.13 -3.37 -3.68
C ALA A 66 18.94 -2.32 -2.90
N LEU A 67 18.28 -1.33 -2.26
CA LEU A 67 18.95 -0.32 -1.44
C LEU A 67 19.65 -0.91 -0.22
N VAL A 68 19.09 -1.94 0.40
CA VAL A 68 19.73 -2.61 1.55
C VAL A 68 21.12 -3.12 1.16
N PHE A 69 21.27 -3.74 -0.01
CA PHE A 69 22.58 -4.26 -0.44
C PHE A 69 23.47 -3.19 -1.08
N LEU A 70 22.91 -2.28 -1.88
CA LEU A 70 23.69 -1.31 -2.65
C LEU A 70 24.11 -0.07 -1.84
N LYS A 71 23.38 0.27 -0.77
CA LYS A 71 23.66 1.46 0.05
C LYS A 71 24.07 1.11 1.48
N TYR A 72 23.51 0.05 2.06
CA TYR A 72 23.69 -0.28 3.48
C TYR A 72 24.55 -1.54 3.73
N ASP A 73 25.09 -2.15 2.66
CA ASP A 73 25.96 -3.34 2.71
C ASP A 73 25.29 -4.54 3.43
N GLY A 74 23.98 -4.70 3.22
CA GLY A 74 23.18 -5.78 3.79
C GLY A 74 22.39 -5.39 5.04
N PHE A 75 21.85 -6.40 5.74
CA PHE A 75 20.93 -6.19 6.87
C PHE A 75 21.64 -5.93 8.20
N GLY A 76 22.95 -6.17 8.30
CA GLY A 76 23.70 -6.11 9.56
C GLY A 76 23.84 -4.70 10.15
N ASN A 77 23.81 -3.68 9.30
CA ASN A 77 24.04 -2.28 9.70
C ASN A 77 22.74 -1.45 9.77
N LEU A 78 21.57 -2.10 9.74
CA LEU A 78 20.29 -1.39 9.73
C LEU A 78 19.82 -1.07 11.15
N SER A 79 19.30 0.15 11.33
CA SER A 79 18.67 0.59 12.58
C SER A 79 17.56 -0.37 13.02
N PRO A 80 17.34 -0.62 14.33
CA PRO A 80 16.19 -1.38 14.82
C PRO A 80 14.84 -0.85 14.30
N LEU A 81 14.74 0.46 14.06
CA LEU A 81 13.54 1.09 13.49
C LEU A 81 13.25 0.65 12.05
N PHE A 82 14.25 0.16 11.31
CA PHE A 82 14.05 -0.48 10.01
C PHE A 82 13.11 -1.67 10.15
N TRP A 83 13.29 -2.51 11.17
CA TRP A 83 12.45 -3.69 11.37
C TRP A 83 11.03 -3.33 11.77
N VAL A 84 10.86 -2.28 12.57
CA VAL A 84 9.54 -1.72 12.90
C VAL A 84 8.85 -1.21 11.62
N LYS A 85 9.55 -0.46 10.77
CA LYS A 85 9.06 -0.09 9.43
C LYS A 85 8.65 -1.34 8.63
N MET A 86 9.48 -2.38 8.61
CA MET A 86 9.21 -3.60 7.85
C MET A 86 7.95 -4.33 8.33
N ALA A 87 7.62 -4.29 9.62
CA ALA A 87 6.36 -4.82 10.13
C ALA A 87 5.14 -4.09 9.53
N PHE A 88 5.21 -2.76 9.42
CA PHE A 88 4.15 -1.98 8.76
C PHE A 88 4.10 -2.20 7.25
N VAL A 89 5.25 -2.36 6.59
CA VAL A 89 5.32 -2.74 5.16
C VAL A 89 4.68 -4.12 4.95
N ALA A 90 4.94 -5.09 5.83
CA ALA A 90 4.32 -6.42 5.77
C ALA A 90 2.80 -6.33 5.96
N SER A 91 2.33 -5.55 6.96
CA SER A 91 0.90 -5.29 7.18
C SER A 91 0.23 -4.67 5.95
N LEU A 92 0.85 -3.65 5.36
CA LEU A 92 0.39 -3.01 4.12
C LEU A 92 0.31 -4.03 2.97
N THR A 93 1.32 -4.89 2.84
CA THR A 93 1.38 -5.92 1.80
C THR A 93 0.25 -6.94 1.95
N LEU A 94 -0.02 -7.40 3.17
CA LEU A 94 -1.14 -8.27 3.46
C LEU A 94 -2.49 -7.60 3.17
N ALA A 95 -2.64 -6.32 3.50
CA ALA A 95 -3.84 -5.55 3.17
C ALA A 95 -4.03 -5.43 1.65
N ALA A 96 -2.97 -5.19 0.88
CA ALA A 96 -3.02 -5.13 -0.59
C ALA A 96 -3.38 -6.49 -1.22
N ILE A 97 -2.75 -7.57 -0.76
CA ILE A 97 -3.05 -8.94 -1.24
C ILE A 97 -4.51 -9.30 -0.94
N THR A 98 -4.97 -9.07 0.30
CA THR A 98 -6.36 -9.37 0.67
C THR A 98 -7.36 -8.53 -0.11
N LEU A 99 -7.01 -7.29 -0.47
CA LEU A 99 -7.84 -6.43 -1.32
C LEU A 99 -7.99 -7.00 -2.73
N GLU A 100 -6.89 -7.38 -3.39
CA GLU A 100 -6.88 -8.02 -4.72
C GLU A 100 -7.67 -9.34 -4.72
N LEU A 101 -7.45 -10.19 -3.70
CA LEU A 101 -8.19 -11.44 -3.53
C LEU A 101 -9.69 -11.20 -3.33
N THR A 102 -10.06 -10.17 -2.56
CA THR A 102 -11.45 -9.79 -2.32
C THR A 102 -12.11 -9.30 -3.61
N TYR A 103 -11.46 -8.41 -4.37
CA TYR A 103 -11.97 -7.98 -5.67
C TYR A 103 -12.12 -9.14 -6.65
N GLY A 104 -11.17 -10.08 -6.67
CA GLY A 104 -11.26 -11.31 -7.45
C GLY A 104 -12.45 -12.18 -7.03
N ALA A 105 -12.70 -12.33 -5.73
CA ALA A 105 -13.84 -13.11 -5.20
C ALA A 105 -15.19 -12.47 -5.53
N VAL A 106 -15.30 -11.14 -5.43
CA VAL A 106 -16.52 -10.39 -5.80
C VAL A 106 -16.82 -10.55 -7.28
N LYS A 107 -15.79 -10.47 -8.16
CA LYS A 107 -15.95 -10.73 -9.60
C LYS A 107 -16.45 -12.15 -9.91
N ARG A 108 -16.13 -13.12 -9.04
CA ARG A 108 -16.62 -14.51 -9.14
C ARG A 108 -17.99 -14.72 -8.49
N GLY A 109 -18.68 -13.65 -8.06
CA GLY A 109 -20.03 -13.71 -7.50
C GLY A 109 -20.12 -13.84 -5.98
N ASN A 110 -18.99 -13.90 -5.25
CA ASN A 110 -19.01 -13.91 -3.79
C ASN A 110 -19.23 -12.50 -3.23
N MET A 111 -20.50 -12.11 -3.10
CA MET A 111 -20.91 -10.81 -2.58
C MET A 111 -20.68 -10.64 -1.07
N GLU A 112 -20.49 -11.72 -0.31
CA GLU A 112 -20.17 -11.65 1.12
C GLU A 112 -18.78 -11.04 1.35
N ALA A 113 -17.85 -11.27 0.42
CA ALA A 113 -16.49 -10.74 0.46
C ALA A 113 -16.46 -9.19 0.44
N VAL A 114 -17.49 -8.53 -0.12
CA VAL A 114 -17.62 -7.06 -0.15
C VAL A 114 -17.55 -6.45 1.26
N ARG A 115 -18.02 -7.17 2.29
CA ARG A 115 -18.03 -6.70 3.69
C ARG A 115 -16.63 -6.42 4.24
N ARG A 116 -15.57 -6.99 3.65
CA ARG A 116 -14.18 -6.79 4.07
C ARG A 116 -13.57 -5.50 3.52
N LEU A 117 -14.05 -5.02 2.37
CA LEU A 117 -13.47 -3.86 1.66
C LEU A 117 -13.41 -2.57 2.49
N PRO A 118 -14.43 -2.20 3.30
CA PRO A 118 -14.39 -0.97 4.09
C PRO A 118 -13.30 -0.92 5.16
N ALA A 119 -12.87 -2.07 5.68
CA ALA A 119 -11.82 -2.15 6.70
C ALA A 119 -10.40 -2.14 6.10
N LEU A 120 -10.23 -2.74 4.91
CA LEU A 120 -8.93 -2.91 4.26
C LEU A 120 -8.30 -1.60 3.80
N GLY A 121 -9.09 -0.67 3.26
CA GLY A 121 -8.61 0.65 2.81
C GLY A 121 -7.97 1.48 3.93
N PRO A 122 -8.67 1.71 5.05
CA PRO A 122 -8.11 2.40 6.21
C PRO A 122 -6.85 1.76 6.78
N TRP A 123 -6.82 0.42 6.87
CA TRP A 123 -5.66 -0.33 7.34
C TRP A 123 -4.45 -0.14 6.44
N ALA A 124 -4.60 -0.28 5.13
CA ALA A 124 -3.53 -0.04 4.18
C ALA A 124 -2.99 1.40 4.30
N GLY A 125 -3.88 2.40 4.36
CA GLY A 125 -3.50 3.80 4.54
C GLY A 125 -2.69 4.04 5.82
N LEU A 126 -3.16 3.55 6.97
CA LEU A 126 -2.47 3.71 8.24
C LEU A 126 -1.11 2.99 8.26
N SER A 127 -1.05 1.75 7.79
CA SER A 127 0.21 1.00 7.69
C SER A 127 1.22 1.71 6.78
N SER A 128 0.77 2.32 5.67
CA SER A 128 1.65 3.10 4.81
C SER A 128 2.21 4.36 5.51
N LEU A 129 1.38 5.06 6.28
CA LEU A 129 1.80 6.25 7.03
C LEU A 129 2.85 5.91 8.10
N LEU A 130 2.61 4.85 8.86
CA LEU A 130 3.53 4.40 9.90
C LEU A 130 4.84 3.89 9.28
N ALA A 131 4.77 3.16 8.16
CA ALA A 131 5.97 2.76 7.42
C ALA A 131 6.81 3.96 6.98
N VAL A 132 6.19 5.06 6.52
CA VAL A 132 6.89 6.31 6.16
C VAL A 132 7.54 6.93 7.40
N ALA A 133 6.78 7.08 8.50
CA ALA A 133 7.28 7.72 9.72
C ALA A 133 8.52 7.00 10.27
N PHE A 134 8.45 5.67 10.40
CA PHE A 134 9.60 4.87 10.85
C PHE A 134 10.74 4.85 9.83
N ALA A 135 10.45 4.98 8.52
CA ALA A 135 11.52 5.11 7.52
C ALA A 135 12.35 6.39 7.71
N VAL A 136 11.72 7.52 8.05
CA VAL A 136 12.43 8.78 8.28
C VAL A 136 13.45 8.60 9.40
N PHE A 137 13.02 8.09 10.56
CA PHE A 137 13.89 7.88 11.72
C PHE A 137 14.88 6.71 11.57
N ALA A 138 14.61 5.75 10.69
CA ALA A 138 15.53 4.64 10.46
C ALA A 138 16.74 5.03 9.58
N PHE A 139 16.64 6.13 8.82
CA PHE A 139 17.60 6.47 7.76
C PHE A 139 18.11 7.92 7.76
N HIS A 140 17.68 8.77 8.69
CA HIS A 140 18.25 10.08 9.00
C HIS A 140 18.94 10.04 10.36
#